data_AF-A0A6C0IYL8-F1
#
_entry.id   AF-A0A6C0IYL8-F1
#
_cell.length_a   1.000
_cell.length_b   1.000
_cell.length_c   1.000
_cell.angle_alpha   90.00
_cell.angle_beta   90.00
_cell.angle_gamma   90.00
#
_symmetry.space_group_name_H-M   'P 1'
#
loop_
_entity.id
_entity.type
_entity.pdbx_description
1 polymer ?
#
loop_
_entity_poly.entity_id
_entity_poly.type
_entity_poly.pdbx_seq_one_letter_code
_entity_poly.pdbx_strand_id
1 'polypeptide(L)'
;MIALIILLLINLVILYTTREPQELVEVKEKYRILREHIRDTGNEKFKILVRPTPITGLKRMNGSVGSNTNKGGEIVLCLDGKTNEIFHVLIHELAHSTVDEYSHSPEFWKNYVELRNICVHLDIYQQIPQRTEFCGQHIQDK
;
A
#
# COMPACT_ATOMS: atom_id res chain seq x y z
N MET A 1 -6.69 24.14 -38.32
CA MET A 1 -5.37 23.47 -38.13
C MET A 1 -4.72 23.85 -36.80
N ILE A 2 -4.56 25.15 -36.48
CA ILE A 2 -3.94 25.59 -35.20
C ILE A 2 -4.66 25.01 -33.97
N ALA A 3 -5.99 25.08 -33.91
CA ALA A 3 -6.78 24.52 -32.80
C ALA A 3 -6.55 23.00 -32.61
N LEU A 4 -6.39 22.25 -33.70
CA LEU A 4 -6.12 20.81 -33.66
C LEU A 4 -4.72 20.51 -33.12
N ILE A 5 -3.72 21.30 -33.51
CA ILE A 5 -2.35 21.18 -32.98
C ILE A 5 -2.33 21.50 -31.47
N ILE A 6 -3.03 22.55 -31.04
CA ILE A 6 -3.13 22.90 -29.61
C ILE A 6 -3.81 21.78 -28.82
N LEU A 7 -4.91 21.22 -29.33
CA LEU A 7 -5.60 20.12 -28.68
C LEU A 7 -4.70 18.87 -28.53
N LEU A 8 -3.93 18.54 -29.56
CA LEU A 8 -2.96 17.43 -29.52
C LEU A 8 -1.89 17.68 -28.46
N LEU A 9 -1.33 18.89 -28.38
CA LEU A 9 -0.33 19.24 -27.35
C LEU A 9 -0.91 19.14 -25.94
N ILE A 10 -2.14 19.63 -25.71
CA ILE A 10 -2.81 19.52 -24.41
C ILE A 10 -3.00 18.06 -24.01
N ASN A 11 -3.46 17.21 -24.93
CA ASN A 11 -3.63 15.78 -24.66
C ASN A 11 -2.31 15.09 -24.33
N LEU A 12 -1.23 15.43 -25.03
CA LEU A 12 0.11 14.91 -24.72
C LEU A 12 0.58 15.34 -23.33
N VAL A 13 0.35 16.60 -22.94
CA VAL A 13 0.67 17.10 -21.59
C VAL A 13 -0.16 16.38 -20.53
N ILE A 14 -1.47 16.20 -20.75
CA ILE A 14 -2.34 15.44 -19.84
C ILE A 14 -1.79 14.01 -19.70
N LEU A 15 -1.58 13.30 -20.81
CA LEU A 15 -1.07 11.92 -20.79
C LEU A 15 0.30 11.79 -20.10
N TYR A 16 1.15 12.81 -20.22
CA TYR A 16 2.45 12.82 -19.55
C TYR A 16 2.32 13.08 -18.04
N THR A 17 1.40 13.95 -17.63
CA THR A 17 1.22 14.39 -16.23
C THR A 17 0.27 13.50 -15.41
N THR A 18 -0.61 12.73 -16.06
CA THR A 18 -1.56 11.82 -15.40
C THR A 18 -1.07 10.37 -15.32
N ARG A 19 0.26 10.16 -15.38
CA ARG A 19 0.83 8.83 -15.17
C ARG A 19 0.81 8.48 -13.68
N GLU A 20 0.58 7.21 -13.40
CA GLU A 20 0.66 6.72 -12.03
C GLU A 20 2.09 6.92 -11.48
N PRO A 21 2.25 7.43 -10.24
CA PRO A 21 3.56 7.55 -9.61
C PRO A 21 4.27 6.19 -9.55
N GLN A 22 5.59 6.18 -9.81
CA GLN A 22 6.37 4.94 -9.88
C GLN A 22 6.28 4.14 -8.57
N GLU A 23 6.31 4.83 -7.43
CA GLU A 23 6.22 4.23 -6.11
C GLU A 23 4.90 3.47 -5.92
N LEU A 24 3.79 4.00 -6.45
CA LEU A 24 2.48 3.35 -6.38
C LEU A 24 2.43 2.10 -7.28
N VAL A 25 3.05 2.15 -8.46
CA VAL A 25 3.18 0.99 -9.35
C VAL A 25 3.96 -0.13 -8.65
N GLU A 26 5.11 0.20 -8.05
CA GLU A 26 5.95 -0.77 -7.34
C GLU A 26 5.25 -1.36 -6.10
N VAL A 27 4.52 -0.53 -5.34
CA VAL A 27 3.71 -0.99 -4.19
C VAL A 27 2.61 -1.95 -4.63
N LYS A 28 1.90 -1.65 -5.73
CA LYS A 28 0.87 -2.55 -6.28
C LYS A 28 1.45 -3.87 -6.76
N GLU A 29 2.65 -3.85 -7.33
CA GLU A 29 3.35 -5.05 -7.77
C GLU A 29 3.75 -5.94 -6.59
N LYS A 30 4.34 -5.35 -5.54
CA LYS A 30 4.63 -6.08 -4.28
C LYS A 30 3.37 -6.66 -3.65
N TYR A 31 2.27 -5.91 -3.65
CA TYR A 31 0.97 -6.40 -3.18
C TYR A 31 0.46 -7.56 -4.04
N ARG A 32 0.59 -7.50 -5.37
CA ARG A 32 0.25 -8.61 -6.26
C ARG A 32 1.02 -9.88 -5.88
N ILE A 33 2.34 -9.79 -5.69
CA ILE A 33 3.19 -10.92 -5.27
C ILE A 33 2.69 -11.53 -3.96
N LEU A 34 2.40 -10.70 -2.95
CA LEU A 34 1.85 -11.16 -1.68
C LEU A 34 0.52 -11.92 -1.85
N ARG A 35 -0.42 -11.37 -2.64
CA ARG A 35 -1.74 -12.00 -2.87
C ARG A 35 -1.61 -13.34 -3.57
N GLU A 36 -0.74 -13.43 -4.57
CA GLU A 36 -0.48 -14.66 -5.30
C GLU A 36 0.11 -15.71 -4.36
N HIS A 37 1.08 -15.35 -3.53
CA HIS A 37 1.63 -16.25 -2.52
C HIS A 37 0.55 -16.78 -1.56
N ILE A 38 -0.32 -15.91 -1.03
CA ILE A 38 -1.42 -16.32 -0.12
C ILE A 38 -2.38 -17.29 -0.82
N ARG A 39 -2.72 -17.03 -2.07
CA ARG A 39 -3.58 -17.91 -2.88
C ARG A 39 -2.93 -19.26 -3.13
N ASP A 40 -1.67 -19.25 -3.56
CA ASP A 40 -0.96 -20.45 -4.02
C ASP A 40 -0.58 -21.36 -2.84
N THR A 41 -0.37 -20.79 -1.65
CA THR A 41 -0.16 -21.55 -0.40
C THR A 41 -1.45 -22.01 0.28
N GLY A 42 -2.62 -21.54 -0.17
CA GLY A 42 -3.91 -21.84 0.47
C GLY A 42 -3.99 -21.32 1.91
N ASN A 43 -3.39 -20.16 2.19
CA ASN A 43 -3.37 -19.60 3.54
C ASN A 43 -4.77 -19.08 3.94
N GLU A 44 -5.52 -19.93 4.66
CA GLU A 44 -6.89 -19.64 5.10
C GLU A 44 -7.00 -18.41 6.01
N LYS A 45 -5.95 -18.11 6.79
CA LYS A 45 -5.93 -16.97 7.72
C LYS A 45 -5.97 -15.64 6.96
N PHE A 46 -5.20 -15.53 5.88
CA PHE A 46 -5.10 -14.31 5.09
C PHE A 46 -5.91 -14.34 3.79
N LYS A 47 -6.82 -15.32 3.63
CA LYS A 47 -7.60 -15.50 2.40
C LYS A 47 -8.36 -14.26 1.94
N ILE A 48 -8.80 -13.40 2.88
CA ILE A 48 -9.49 -12.15 2.55
C ILE A 48 -8.63 -11.22 1.69
N LEU A 49 -7.30 -11.28 1.84
CA LEU A 49 -6.35 -10.46 1.09
C LEU A 49 -6.14 -10.94 -0.35
N VAL A 50 -6.56 -12.17 -0.71
CA VAL A 50 -6.42 -12.69 -2.08
C VAL A 50 -7.22 -11.86 -3.07
N ARG A 51 -8.39 -11.37 -2.64
CA ARG A 51 -9.19 -10.43 -3.44
C ARG A 51 -8.44 -9.10 -3.51
N PRO A 52 -8.23 -8.53 -4.72
CA PRO A 52 -7.56 -7.25 -4.84
C PRO A 52 -8.37 -6.13 -4.19
N THR A 53 -7.77 -5.44 -3.23
CA THR A 53 -8.28 -4.19 -2.66
C THR A 53 -7.84 -3.01 -3.52
N PRO A 54 -8.73 -2.06 -3.88
CA PRO A 54 -8.34 -0.81 -4.51
C PRO A 54 -7.34 -0.02 -3.66
N ILE A 55 -6.24 0.44 -4.27
CA ILE A 55 -5.22 1.25 -3.60
C ILE A 55 -5.19 2.65 -4.23
N THR A 56 -5.45 3.65 -3.39
CA THR A 56 -5.42 5.07 -3.74
C THR A 56 -4.19 5.72 -3.12
N GLY A 57 -3.37 6.39 -3.93
CA GLY A 57 -2.18 7.09 -3.46
C GLY A 57 -2.40 8.60 -3.33
N LEU A 58 -2.03 9.18 -2.19
CA LEU A 58 -2.06 10.63 -1.95
C LEU A 58 -0.64 11.16 -1.72
N LYS A 59 -0.33 12.33 -2.27
CA LYS A 59 0.99 12.95 -2.05
C LYS A 59 1.21 13.42 -0.62
N ARG A 60 0.14 13.70 0.11
CA ARG A 60 0.16 14.13 1.52
C ARG A 60 -1.11 13.67 2.21
N MET A 61 -1.01 13.42 3.50
CA MET A 61 -2.12 13.07 4.37
C MET A 61 -2.00 13.87 5.68
N ASN A 62 -3.13 14.21 6.31
CA ASN A 62 -3.15 14.95 7.56
C ASN A 62 -3.53 14.00 8.71
N GLY A 63 -2.68 13.92 9.73
CA GLY A 63 -2.94 13.16 10.96
C GLY A 63 -2.89 11.63 10.82
N SER A 64 -2.58 11.11 9.63
CA SER A 64 -2.39 9.68 9.34
C SER A 64 -1.46 9.50 8.14
N VAL A 65 -0.95 8.29 7.95
CA VAL A 65 -0.06 7.93 6.83
C VAL A 65 -0.70 6.93 5.87
N GLY A 66 -1.83 6.35 6.27
CA GLY A 66 -2.66 5.42 5.52
C GLY A 66 -4.04 5.30 6.16
N SER A 67 -4.96 4.66 5.46
CA SER A 67 -6.28 4.28 6.00
C SER A 67 -6.86 3.07 5.27
N ASN A 68 -7.63 2.27 6.01
CA ASN A 68 -8.41 1.16 5.48
C ASN A 68 -9.90 1.38 5.74
N THR A 69 -10.67 1.47 4.66
CA THR A 69 -12.13 1.60 4.72
C THR A 69 -12.80 0.25 4.47
N ASN A 70 -13.80 -0.08 5.30
CA ASN A 70 -14.61 -1.29 5.17
C ASN A 70 -13.80 -2.60 5.06
N LYS A 71 -12.70 -2.72 5.82
CA LYS A 71 -11.90 -3.96 5.93
C LYS A 71 -11.40 -4.46 4.56
N GLY A 72 -10.90 -3.53 3.73
CA GLY A 72 -10.43 -3.81 2.38
C GLY A 72 -11.39 -3.39 1.26
N GLY A 73 -12.34 -2.49 1.54
CA GLY A 73 -13.13 -1.82 0.49
C GLY A 73 -12.29 -0.83 -0.31
N GLU A 74 -11.44 -0.06 0.38
CA GLU A 74 -10.41 0.81 -0.20
C GLU A 74 -9.27 0.98 0.81
N ILE A 75 -8.03 1.02 0.32
CA ILE A 75 -6.87 1.43 1.10
C ILE A 75 -6.28 2.70 0.48
N VAL A 76 -6.11 3.72 1.32
CA VAL A 76 -5.46 4.98 0.93
C VAL A 76 -4.08 5.02 1.56
N LEU A 77 -3.05 5.37 0.80
CA LEU A 77 -1.66 5.44 1.25
C LEU A 77 -1.07 6.81 0.95
N CYS A 78 -0.27 7.34 1.88
CA CYS A 78 0.61 8.43 1.55
C CYS A 78 1.77 7.94 0.67
N LEU A 79 2.18 8.74 -0.31
CA LEU A 79 3.27 8.43 -1.23
C LEU A 79 4.54 9.25 -0.96
N ASP A 80 4.58 9.99 0.15
CA ASP A 80 5.72 10.85 0.54
C ASP A 80 6.81 10.03 1.24
N GLY A 81 7.45 9.15 0.47
CA GLY A 81 8.55 8.29 0.89
C GLY A 81 8.92 7.26 -0.17
N LYS A 82 9.82 6.34 0.18
CA LYS A 82 10.25 5.25 -0.69
C LYS A 82 9.21 4.14 -0.74
N THR A 83 9.23 3.34 -1.81
CA THR A 83 8.40 2.14 -1.97
C THR A 83 8.37 1.24 -0.74
N ASN A 84 9.49 1.04 -0.04
CA ASN A 84 9.54 0.20 1.16
C ASN A 84 8.75 0.80 2.34
N GLU A 85 8.81 2.11 2.52
CA GLU A 85 8.11 2.86 3.57
C GLU A 85 6.60 2.90 3.30
N ILE A 86 6.22 3.09 2.03
CA ILE A 86 4.81 3.03 1.61
C ILE A 86 4.27 1.61 1.78
N PHE A 87 5.07 0.59 1.44
CA PHE A 87 4.67 -0.81 1.58
C PHE A 87 4.56 -1.25 3.05
N HIS A 88 5.38 -0.70 3.95
CA HIS A 88 5.20 -0.85 5.41
C HIS A 88 3.79 -0.43 5.84
N VAL A 89 3.34 0.75 5.41
CA VAL A 89 1.99 1.25 5.70
C VAL A 89 0.93 0.36 5.05
N LEU A 90 1.15 -0.12 3.82
CA LEU A 90 0.20 -1.06 3.21
C LEU A 90 0.07 -2.37 4.01
N ILE A 91 1.16 -2.95 4.52
CA ILE A 91 1.09 -4.15 5.37
C ILE A 91 0.25 -3.87 6.63
N HIS A 92 0.41 -2.68 7.24
CA HIS A 92 -0.40 -2.24 8.37
C HIS A 92 -1.89 -2.18 8.03
N GLU A 93 -2.23 -1.50 6.93
CA GLU A 93 -3.62 -1.37 6.49
C GLU A 93 -4.21 -2.72 6.06
N LEU A 94 -3.44 -3.61 5.43
CA LEU A 94 -3.90 -4.96 5.11
C LEU A 94 -4.18 -5.78 6.36
N ALA A 95 -3.36 -5.67 7.41
CA ALA A 95 -3.59 -6.36 8.67
C ALA A 95 -4.93 -5.95 9.32
N HIS A 96 -5.36 -4.70 9.18
CA HIS A 96 -6.69 -4.26 9.62
C HIS A 96 -7.84 -4.98 8.92
N SER A 97 -7.62 -5.55 7.73
CA SER A 97 -8.61 -6.36 7.00
C SER A 97 -8.70 -7.80 7.51
N THR A 98 -7.76 -8.24 8.36
CA THR A 98 -7.63 -9.64 8.80
C THR A 98 -8.15 -9.89 10.21
N VAL A 99 -8.74 -8.87 10.83
CA VAL A 99 -9.32 -8.88 12.18
C VAL A 99 -10.65 -8.13 12.17
N ASP A 100 -11.53 -8.41 13.11
CA ASP A 100 -12.87 -7.81 13.14
C ASP A 100 -12.83 -6.37 13.70
N GLU A 101 -11.99 -6.13 14.70
CA GLU A 101 -11.86 -4.84 15.39
C GLU A 101 -11.01 -3.82 14.61
N TYR A 102 -11.25 -2.53 14.83
CA TYR A 102 -10.42 -1.46 14.25
C TYR A 102 -9.22 -1.06 15.11
N SER A 103 -9.23 -1.43 16.39
CA SER A 103 -8.14 -1.11 17.31
C SER A 103 -6.91 -1.98 17.04
N HIS A 104 -5.73 -1.49 17.45
CA HIS A 104 -4.48 -2.24 17.39
C HIS A 104 -4.38 -3.27 18.52
N SER A 105 -5.27 -4.26 18.50
CA SER A 105 -5.33 -5.35 19.48
C SER A 105 -4.09 -6.26 19.41
N PRO A 106 -3.88 -7.15 20.40
CA PRO A 106 -2.86 -8.19 20.30
C PRO A 106 -3.02 -9.10 19.07
N GLU A 107 -4.25 -9.37 18.65
CA GLU A 107 -4.53 -10.18 17.45
C GLU A 107 -4.15 -9.42 16.18
N PHE A 108 -4.47 -8.13 16.09
CA PHE A 108 -3.99 -7.25 15.02
C PHE A 108 -2.46 -7.32 14.91
N TRP A 109 -1.73 -7.13 16.01
CA TRP A 109 -0.26 -7.14 15.97
C TRP A 109 0.31 -8.50 15.60
N LYS A 110 -0.31 -9.59 16.08
CA LYS A 110 0.05 -10.95 15.67
C LYS A 110 -0.09 -11.13 14.16
N ASN A 111 -1.21 -10.68 13.58
CA ASN A 111 -1.47 -10.78 12.15
C ASN A 111 -0.54 -9.86 11.33
N TYR A 112 -0.30 -8.64 11.80
CA TYR A 112 0.66 -7.72 11.20
C TYR A 112 2.07 -8.32 11.14
N VAL A 113 2.58 -8.85 12.26
CA VAL A 113 3.93 -9.45 12.33
C VAL A 113 4.05 -10.64 11.39
N GLU A 114 3.04 -11.51 11.36
CA GLU A 114 3.04 -12.67 10.47
C GLU A 114 3.00 -12.25 8.99
N LEU A 115 2.11 -11.32 8.63
CA LEU A 115 2.01 -10.79 7.26
C LEU A 115 3.29 -10.10 6.81
N ARG A 116 3.90 -9.28 7.68
CA ARG A 116 5.19 -8.65 7.45
C ARG A 116 6.28 -9.69 7.21
N ASN A 117 6.36 -10.73 8.05
CA ASN A 117 7.39 -11.74 7.93
C ASN A 117 7.26 -12.54 6.63
N ILE A 118 6.04 -12.79 6.14
CA ILE A 118 5.79 -13.32 4.79
C ILE A 118 6.39 -12.38 3.73
N CYS A 119 6.13 -11.07 3.84
CA CYS A 119 6.65 -10.09 2.90
C CYS A 119 8.20 -10.00 2.91
N VAL A 120 8.83 -10.16 4.08
CA VAL A 120 10.29 -10.26 4.20
C VAL A 120 10.80 -11.53 3.52
N HIS A 121 10.15 -12.67 3.77
CA HIS A 121 10.54 -13.96 3.18
C HIS A 121 10.44 -13.97 1.65
N LEU A 122 9.47 -13.23 1.09
CA LEU A 122 9.27 -13.05 -0.34
C LEU A 122 10.19 -12.00 -0.97
N ASP A 123 11.09 -11.37 -0.19
CA ASP A 123 11.99 -10.29 -0.62
C ASP A 123 11.27 -9.06 -1.23
N ILE A 124 10.01 -8.84 -0.82
CA ILE A 124 9.22 -7.67 -1.24
C ILE A 124 9.19 -6.57 -0.18
N TYR A 125 9.71 -6.83 1.02
CA TYR A 125 9.76 -5.88 2.13
C TYR A 125 11.05 -6.01 2.93
N GLN A 126 11.65 -4.87 3.27
CA GLN A 126 12.79 -4.77 4.18
C GLN A 126 12.33 -4.10 5.47
N GLN A 127 12.71 -4.66 6.62
CA GLN A 127 12.31 -4.10 7.90
C GLN A 127 12.88 -2.69 8.11
N ILE A 128 12.12 -1.87 8.83
CA ILE A 128 12.42 -0.49 9.21
C ILE A 128 12.62 -0.46 10.74
N PRO A 129 13.79 -0.89 11.25
CA PRO A 129 14.01 -1.02 12.68
C PRO A 129 14.20 0.32 13.39
N GLN A 130 14.66 1.35 12.67
CA GLN A 130 14.75 2.71 13.19
C GLN A 130 13.44 3.47 12.98
N ARG A 131 13.17 4.42 13.87
CA ARG A 131 12.07 5.36 13.70
C ARG A 131 12.38 6.27 12.50
N THR A 132 11.63 6.11 11.42
CA THR A 132 11.86 6.78 10.12
C THR A 132 10.76 7.80 9.86
N GLU A 133 11.12 9.01 9.46
CA GLU A 133 10.15 10.04 9.05
C GLU A 133 9.44 9.61 7.76
N PHE A 134 8.11 9.73 7.75
CA PHE A 134 7.28 9.40 6.59
C PHE A 134 6.00 10.22 6.61
N CYS A 135 5.71 10.96 5.54
CA CYS A 135 4.49 11.76 5.40
C CYS A 135 4.21 12.71 6.59
N GLY A 136 5.24 13.37 7.13
CA GLY A 136 5.15 14.25 8.30
C GLY A 136 4.86 13.53 9.63
N GLN A 137 4.94 12.20 9.65
CA GLN A 137 4.83 11.32 10.81
C GLN A 137 6.07 10.44 10.92
N HIS A 138 6.01 9.37 11.73
CA HIS A 138 7.08 8.38 11.80
C HIS A 138 6.52 6.96 11.69
N ILE A 139 7.26 6.11 10.98
CA ILE A 139 7.00 4.68 10.87
C ILE A 139 8.16 3.88 11.45
N GLN A 140 7.84 2.69 11.95
CA GLN A 140 8.81 1.76 12.52
C GLN A 140 8.17 0.37 12.59
N ASP A 141 8.96 -0.67 12.32
CA ASP A 141 8.55 -2.04 12.62
C ASP A 141 8.49 -2.27 14.13
N LYS A 142 7.33 -2.73 14.61
CA LYS A 142 7.13 -3.21 15.97
C LYS A 142 7.47 -4.69 16.12
#